data_AF-A0A8H3GM26-F1
#
_entry.id   AF-A0A8H3GM26-F1
#
_cell.length_a   1.000
_cell.length_b   1.000
_cell.length_c   1.000
_cell.angle_alpha   90.00
_cell.angle_beta   90.00
_cell.angle_gamma   90.00
#
_symmetry.space_group_name_H-M   'P 1'
#
loop_
_entity.id
_entity.type
_entity.pdbx_description
1 polymer ?
#
loop_
_entity_poly.entity_id
_entity_poly.type
_entity_poly.pdbx_seq_one_letter_code
_entity_poly.pdbx_strand_id
1 'polypeptide(L)'
;MPHEARGEEGESPVNAYDWLKDMSPKGHTGLFHSEECPFGVSSTIMTREQIKVPPAPAPSPLGVLKLEGSKIVGNDGKPVLLRGAGLGGHLNMENFVRSTSHELDEQLTDVPKVLGQEKYDYFFDKLLEYFFTEKDAEFFASLGLNCIRIPFNYRHFEDDLNPGVYNERGFQWLDRIINLCAHHGIYTILDLHAAPGDTGIHRALFWDHIEFQNRAIALWEELARRYKGNTWVAGYNPLNEPTDEEHTRVLDWYARAEKAIHAIDPDHILFWDGNTFAADFSHFGNPLPGSVYSIHDYSTYGFPQVSEPYEGTPEQKTKLESSFKRKIAYHEKTGGHIWNGEFGPVYASPADGPDWEKINDRRYHVLQDQLSLYDQYQISWSIWLYKDIGFQGMVHTSTESPYIKLFESFLAKKKRLAADSWGADTTQVQSAFDPLEKLISEEVTHIKHRYPPTWKVNKHIGRLLRNILISEELTPEYAAHFEGLSLQDLDGLAASFKFENCVQRSGLNKVLRDHAHL
;
A
#
# COMPACT_ATOMS: atom_id res chain seq x y z
N MET A 1 82.03 -1.78 12.21
CA MET A 1 82.40 -2.81 11.21
C MET A 1 81.10 -3.32 10.60
N PRO A 2 81.07 -3.52 9.28
CA PRO A 2 79.93 -3.18 8.43
C PRO A 2 79.26 -4.40 7.78
N HIS A 3 78.11 -4.18 7.16
CA HIS A 3 77.80 -4.51 5.75
C HIS A 3 76.38 -3.97 5.49
N GLU A 4 76.23 -2.80 4.88
CA GLU A 4 76.33 -2.48 3.44
C GLU A 4 74.99 -2.59 2.72
N ALA A 5 74.72 -1.51 1.98
CA ALA A 5 73.48 -1.13 1.31
C ALA A 5 73.36 -1.71 -0.10
N ARG A 6 72.12 -1.66 -0.62
CA ARG A 6 71.67 -1.26 -1.98
C ARG A 6 70.13 -1.24 -1.89
N GLY A 7 69.45 -0.11 -2.08
CA GLY A 7 69.02 0.44 -3.38
C GLY A 7 67.80 -0.36 -3.87
N GLU A 8 66.63 0.17 -4.22
CA GLU A 8 66.19 1.45 -4.77
C GLU A 8 64.66 1.60 -4.55
N GLU A 9 64.17 2.85 -4.56
CA GLU A 9 62.89 3.36 -5.13
C GLU A 9 61.62 2.48 -4.97
N GLY A 10 60.56 2.86 -4.25
CA GLY A 10 59.80 4.11 -4.39
C GLY A 10 58.42 3.82 -5.00
N GLU A 11 57.51 3.13 -4.28
CA GLU A 11 56.13 2.92 -4.73
C GLU A 11 55.13 3.82 -3.97
N SER A 12 54.48 4.69 -4.75
CA SER A 12 53.29 5.49 -4.44
C SER A 12 52.05 4.75 -4.95
N PRO A 13 50.86 4.92 -4.34
CA PRO A 13 49.74 3.99 -4.47
C PRO A 13 49.05 4.01 -5.84
N VAL A 14 48.62 2.82 -6.26
CA VAL A 14 47.86 2.52 -7.48
C VAL A 14 46.48 3.18 -7.42
N ASN A 15 46.20 4.01 -8.43
CA ASN A 15 44.91 4.63 -8.70
C ASN A 15 44.11 3.71 -9.64
N ALA A 16 42.88 3.37 -9.25
CA ALA A 16 41.98 2.48 -9.96
C ALA A 16 41.30 3.21 -11.15
N TYR A 17 41.93 3.24 -12.32
CA TYR A 17 41.30 3.80 -13.54
C TYR A 17 41.76 3.18 -14.88
N ASP A 18 42.21 1.91 -14.90
CA ASP A 18 42.76 1.27 -16.12
C ASP A 18 41.97 0.06 -16.67
N TRP A 19 40.66 -0.06 -16.38
CA TRP A 19 39.83 -1.18 -16.87
C TRP A 19 38.76 -0.85 -17.93
N LEU A 20 38.88 0.28 -18.64
CA LEU A 20 37.92 0.67 -19.69
C LEU A 20 38.59 1.24 -20.95
N LYS A 21 39.55 0.51 -21.53
CA LYS A 21 40.07 0.78 -22.88
C LYS A 21 40.35 -0.50 -23.64
N ASP A 22 39.29 -1.19 -24.05
CA ASP A 22 39.33 -1.95 -25.28
C ASP A 22 37.90 -2.26 -25.71
N MET A 23 37.43 -1.59 -26.77
CA MET A 23 36.51 -2.05 -27.82
C MET A 23 36.11 -0.83 -28.68
N SER A 24 36.81 -0.65 -29.79
CA SER A 24 36.44 0.28 -30.88
C SER A 24 35.75 -0.51 -32.00
N PRO A 25 34.74 0.06 -32.69
CA PRO A 25 33.90 -0.66 -33.63
C PRO A 25 34.56 -0.76 -35.02
N LYS A 26 34.64 -1.99 -35.57
CA LYS A 26 34.88 -2.21 -37.00
C LYS A 26 33.67 -2.90 -37.61
N GLY A 27 33.03 -2.20 -38.54
CA GLY A 27 31.86 -2.69 -39.26
C GLY A 27 32.22 -3.80 -40.23
N HIS A 28 31.30 -4.76 -40.35
CA HIS A 28 31.18 -5.65 -41.51
C HIS A 28 29.71 -5.84 -41.84
N THR A 29 29.35 -5.36 -43.03
CA THR A 29 28.12 -5.65 -43.77
C THR A 29 28.17 -7.10 -44.27
N GLY A 30 27.18 -7.92 -43.93
CA GLY A 30 27.05 -9.29 -44.43
C GLY A 30 25.62 -9.78 -44.36
N LEU A 31 25.00 -9.96 -45.53
CA LEU A 31 23.70 -10.57 -45.77
C LEU A 31 23.66 -12.05 -45.34
N PHE A 32 22.62 -12.46 -44.61
CA PHE A 32 22.09 -13.85 -44.54
C PHE A 32 20.58 -13.75 -44.28
N HIS A 33 19.73 -13.87 -45.30
CA HIS A 33 19.01 -15.08 -45.71
C HIS A 33 18.37 -15.87 -44.55
N SER A 34 17.04 -15.85 -44.56
CA SER A 34 16.12 -16.59 -43.71
C SER A 34 16.22 -18.09 -43.99
N GLU A 35 16.63 -18.87 -43.00
CA GLU A 35 16.35 -20.30 -42.92
C GLU A 35 15.34 -20.55 -41.81
N GLU A 36 14.26 -21.21 -42.19
CA GLU A 36 13.14 -21.61 -41.34
C GLU A 36 13.60 -22.62 -40.28
N CYS A 37 13.22 -22.40 -39.02
CA CYS A 37 13.47 -23.33 -37.92
C CYS A 37 12.33 -24.38 -37.88
N PRO A 38 12.62 -25.69 -37.97
CA PRO A 38 11.61 -26.73 -38.03
C PRO A 38 11.28 -27.25 -36.63
N PHE A 39 10.61 -26.43 -35.82
CA PHE A 39 9.92 -26.91 -34.62
C PHE A 39 8.54 -26.26 -34.59
N GLY A 40 7.55 -27.01 -35.06
CA GLY A 40 6.15 -26.67 -34.89
C GLY A 40 5.81 -26.65 -33.41
N VAL A 41 5.90 -25.47 -32.80
CA VAL A 41 5.27 -25.20 -31.52
C VAL A 41 3.78 -25.17 -31.80
N SER A 42 3.08 -26.23 -31.41
CA SER A 42 1.63 -26.21 -31.26
C SER A 42 1.29 -25.16 -30.21
N SER A 43 1.10 -23.91 -30.63
CA SER A 43 0.72 -22.79 -29.77
C SER A 43 -0.76 -22.90 -29.41
N THR A 44 -1.10 -23.83 -28.54
CA THR A 44 -2.30 -23.66 -27.72
C THR A 44 -1.86 -22.81 -26.53
N ILE A 45 -1.63 -21.51 -26.76
CA ILE A 45 -1.61 -20.54 -25.68
C ILE A 45 -3.05 -20.52 -25.17
N MET A 46 -3.33 -21.29 -24.12
CA MET A 46 -4.58 -21.16 -23.38
C MET A 46 -4.64 -19.72 -22.89
N THR A 47 -5.54 -18.93 -23.46
CA THR A 47 -5.75 -17.54 -23.07
C THR A 47 -6.15 -17.49 -21.60
N ARG A 48 -5.43 -16.68 -20.80
CA ARG A 48 -5.75 -16.41 -19.39
C ARG A 48 -7.24 -16.13 -19.23
N GLU A 49 -7.83 -16.59 -18.12
CA GLU A 49 -9.26 -16.41 -17.89
C GLU A 49 -9.68 -14.95 -18.01
N GLN A 50 -10.85 -14.74 -18.58
CA GLN A 50 -11.44 -13.42 -18.73
C GLN A 50 -11.92 -12.92 -17.36
N ILE A 51 -11.49 -11.71 -16.99
CA ILE A 51 -11.97 -11.03 -15.79
C ILE A 51 -13.45 -10.71 -16.00
N LYS A 52 -14.31 -11.21 -15.11
CA LYS A 52 -15.75 -10.93 -15.15
C LYS A 52 -16.00 -9.53 -14.61
N VAL A 53 -16.21 -8.55 -15.47
CA VAL A 53 -16.59 -7.20 -15.06
C VAL A 53 -18.12 -7.11 -15.06
N PRO A 54 -18.78 -6.88 -13.92
CA PRO A 54 -20.22 -6.60 -13.90
C PRO A 54 -20.54 -5.39 -14.78
N PRO A 55 -21.74 -5.30 -15.39
CA PRO A 55 -22.11 -4.11 -16.14
C PRO A 55 -22.05 -2.87 -15.25
N ALA A 56 -21.70 -1.72 -15.83
CA ALA A 56 -21.76 -0.46 -15.10
C ALA A 56 -23.22 -0.14 -14.71
N PRO A 57 -23.51 0.19 -13.45
CA PRO A 57 -24.85 0.55 -13.02
C PRO A 57 -25.27 1.93 -13.55
N ALA A 58 -26.51 2.32 -13.23
CA ALA A 58 -26.96 3.68 -13.43
C ALA A 58 -26.04 4.69 -12.70
N PRO A 59 -25.86 5.91 -13.23
CA PRO A 59 -25.11 6.96 -12.55
C PRO A 59 -25.63 7.21 -11.13
N SER A 60 -24.74 7.64 -10.23
CA SER A 60 -25.11 8.05 -8.89
C SER A 60 -26.19 9.15 -8.96
N PRO A 61 -27.24 9.07 -8.13
CA PRO A 61 -28.27 10.10 -8.07
C PRO A 61 -27.72 11.47 -7.62
N LEU A 62 -26.55 11.49 -6.97
CA LEU A 62 -25.86 12.72 -6.57
C LEU A 62 -24.95 13.27 -7.67
N GLY A 63 -24.77 12.56 -8.79
CA GLY A 63 -23.83 12.94 -9.83
C GLY A 63 -22.36 12.87 -9.39
N VAL A 64 -21.49 13.60 -10.08
CA VAL A 64 -20.08 13.75 -9.69
C VAL A 64 -20.00 14.62 -8.44
N LEU A 65 -19.30 14.14 -7.42
CA LEU A 65 -19.10 14.88 -6.16
C LEU A 65 -18.17 16.08 -6.39
N LYS A 66 -18.47 17.19 -5.71
CA LYS A 66 -17.75 18.47 -5.86
C LYS A 66 -17.42 19.08 -4.50
N LEU A 67 -16.51 20.06 -4.51
CA LEU A 67 -16.17 20.84 -3.32
C LEU A 67 -16.98 22.14 -3.26
N GLU A 68 -17.59 22.40 -2.10
CA GLU A 68 -18.19 23.66 -1.73
C GLU A 68 -17.60 24.13 -0.40
N GLY A 69 -16.56 24.97 -0.47
CA GLY A 69 -15.77 25.35 0.71
C GLY A 69 -15.12 24.12 1.35
N SER A 70 -15.39 23.88 2.64
CA SER A 70 -14.86 22.75 3.40
C SER A 70 -15.69 21.46 3.29
N LYS A 71 -16.63 21.39 2.33
CA LYS A 71 -17.60 20.30 2.21
C LYS A 71 -17.49 19.61 0.86
N ILE A 72 -17.63 18.30 0.86
CA ILE A 72 -17.94 17.53 -0.35
C ILE A 72 -19.47 17.54 -0.50
N VAL A 73 -19.98 17.83 -1.70
CA VAL A 73 -21.41 17.91 -2.00
C VAL A 73 -21.75 17.16 -3.28
N GLY A 74 -22.98 16.65 -3.35
CA GLY A 74 -23.58 16.18 -4.60
C GLY A 74 -24.24 17.30 -5.40
N ASN A 75 -24.86 16.94 -6.53
CA ASN A 75 -25.68 17.85 -7.36
C ASN A 75 -26.89 18.44 -6.62
N ASP A 76 -27.33 17.82 -5.52
CA ASP A 76 -28.40 18.33 -4.67
C ASP A 76 -27.93 19.40 -3.66
N GLY A 77 -26.62 19.70 -3.63
CA GLY A 77 -26.00 20.67 -2.74
C GLY A 77 -25.91 20.21 -1.28
N LYS A 78 -26.25 18.96 -0.96
CA LYS A 78 -26.16 18.46 0.42
C LYS A 78 -24.76 17.96 0.71
N PRO A 79 -24.24 18.19 1.94
CA PRO A 79 -22.95 17.65 2.34
C PRO A 79 -22.95 16.12 2.33
N VAL A 80 -21.89 15.54 1.80
CA VAL A 80 -21.61 14.10 1.80
C VAL A 80 -20.35 13.87 2.64
N LEU A 81 -20.44 12.96 3.61
CA LEU A 81 -19.27 12.42 4.30
C LEU A 81 -18.99 11.04 3.77
N LEU A 82 -17.77 10.83 3.27
CA LEU A 82 -17.32 9.54 2.79
C LEU A 82 -16.83 8.73 3.99
N ARG A 83 -17.53 7.64 4.31
CA ARG A 83 -17.23 6.74 5.43
C ARG A 83 -16.89 5.39 4.85
N GLY A 84 -15.62 5.02 4.97
CA GLY A 84 -15.06 4.01 4.10
C GLY A 84 -14.03 3.07 4.70
N ALA A 85 -13.54 2.17 3.86
CA ALA A 85 -12.37 1.33 4.15
C ALA A 85 -11.44 1.27 2.94
N GLY A 86 -10.15 1.10 3.21
CA GLY A 86 -9.17 0.75 2.17
C GLY A 86 -9.34 -0.71 1.75
N LEU A 87 -9.33 -0.96 0.44
CA LEU A 87 -9.29 -2.31 -0.14
C LEU A 87 -7.84 -2.78 -0.33
N GLY A 88 -7.02 -2.61 0.71
CA GLY A 88 -5.65 -3.14 0.79
C GLY A 88 -5.66 -4.67 0.62
N GLY A 89 -4.58 -5.22 0.06
CA GLY A 89 -4.46 -6.65 -0.22
C GLY A 89 -5.16 -7.14 -1.49
N HIS A 90 -5.83 -6.25 -2.24
CA HIS A 90 -6.37 -6.53 -3.57
C HIS A 90 -5.38 -6.06 -4.66
N LEU A 91 -5.55 -4.85 -5.23
CA LEU A 91 -4.66 -4.32 -6.28
C LEU A 91 -3.36 -3.68 -5.74
N ASN A 92 -3.22 -3.58 -4.42
CA ASN A 92 -1.94 -3.36 -3.78
C ASN A 92 -1.76 -4.41 -2.68
N MET A 93 -0.78 -5.30 -2.84
CA MET A 93 -0.55 -6.38 -1.88
C MET A 93 0.52 -5.98 -0.87
N GLU A 94 0.14 -6.01 0.40
CA GLU A 94 1.04 -5.78 1.52
C GLU A 94 1.31 -7.08 2.27
N ASN A 95 2.53 -7.21 2.78
CA ASN A 95 3.03 -8.42 3.42
C ASN A 95 2.30 -8.78 4.72
N PHE A 96 1.74 -7.82 5.46
CA PHE A 96 0.98 -8.08 6.70
C PHE A 96 -0.53 -8.32 6.43
N VAL A 97 -1.03 -7.91 5.26
CA VAL A 97 -2.41 -8.14 4.82
C VAL A 97 -2.58 -9.54 4.22
N ARG A 98 -1.53 -10.01 3.56
CA ARG A 98 -1.39 -11.38 3.02
C ARG A 98 -0.37 -12.17 3.83
N SER A 99 -0.08 -13.41 3.43
CA SER A 99 0.97 -14.21 4.07
C SER A 99 2.36 -13.99 3.49
N THR A 100 2.52 -13.02 2.59
CA THR A 100 3.71 -12.88 1.74
C THR A 100 4.86 -12.30 2.54
N SER A 101 6.10 -12.67 2.21
CA SER A 101 7.32 -12.25 2.92
C SER A 101 7.60 -10.75 2.75
N HIS A 102 7.49 -10.25 1.53
CA HIS A 102 7.81 -8.88 1.15
C HIS A 102 6.66 -8.23 0.34
N GLU A 103 6.77 -6.91 0.11
CA GLU A 103 5.92 -6.13 -0.79
C GLU A 103 5.95 -6.73 -2.23
N LEU A 104 4.87 -6.51 -3.01
CA LEU A 104 4.45 -7.24 -4.23
C LEU A 104 5.53 -7.73 -5.23
N ASP A 105 6.67 -7.05 -5.35
CA ASP A 105 7.71 -7.31 -6.36
C ASP A 105 8.28 -8.74 -6.33
N GLU A 106 8.32 -9.38 -5.16
CA GLU A 106 8.98 -10.69 -5.03
C GLU A 106 8.04 -11.88 -5.32
N GLN A 107 6.73 -11.72 -5.08
CA GLN A 107 5.72 -12.72 -5.44
C GLN A 107 5.62 -12.93 -6.95
N LEU A 108 5.90 -11.88 -7.72
CA LEU A 108 5.90 -11.88 -9.18
C LEU A 108 7.11 -12.64 -9.78
N THR A 109 8.10 -12.99 -8.97
CA THR A 109 9.32 -13.64 -9.46
C THR A 109 9.44 -15.09 -8.99
N ASP A 110 9.27 -15.39 -7.71
CA ASP A 110 9.56 -16.73 -7.18
C ASP A 110 8.37 -17.70 -7.23
N VAL A 111 7.15 -17.21 -6.99
CA VAL A 111 5.96 -18.08 -7.07
C VAL A 111 5.76 -18.64 -8.49
N PRO A 112 5.90 -17.87 -9.59
CA PRO A 112 5.85 -18.43 -10.94
C PRO A 112 6.95 -19.44 -11.23
N LYS A 113 8.15 -19.32 -10.63
CA LYS A 113 9.24 -20.30 -10.80
C LYS A 113 8.87 -21.66 -10.21
N VAL A 114 8.09 -21.69 -9.13
CA VAL A 114 7.64 -22.92 -8.45
C VAL A 114 6.37 -23.49 -9.09
N LEU A 115 5.36 -22.64 -9.35
CA LEU A 115 4.06 -23.06 -9.88
C LEU A 115 4.02 -23.26 -11.39
N GLY A 116 4.87 -22.54 -12.13
CA GLY A 116 4.69 -22.28 -13.54
C GLY A 116 3.67 -21.16 -13.80
N GLN A 117 3.86 -20.43 -14.91
CA GLN A 117 3.11 -19.21 -15.23
C GLN A 117 1.58 -19.43 -15.29
N GLU A 118 1.12 -20.54 -15.85
CA GLU A 118 -0.32 -20.83 -16.01
C GLU A 118 -1.03 -20.93 -14.67
N LYS A 119 -0.48 -21.72 -13.73
CA LYS A 119 -1.06 -21.89 -12.39
C LYS A 119 -0.95 -20.62 -11.57
N TYR A 120 0.14 -19.89 -11.72
CA TYR A 120 0.32 -18.57 -11.12
C TYR A 120 -0.80 -17.61 -11.57
N ASP A 121 -0.99 -17.45 -12.89
CA ASP A 121 -2.01 -16.56 -13.43
C ASP A 121 -3.42 -16.94 -12.96
N TYR A 122 -3.74 -18.24 -12.98
CA TYR A 122 -5.01 -18.76 -12.46
C TYR A 122 -5.20 -18.41 -10.98
N PHE A 123 -4.21 -18.74 -10.14
CA PHE A 123 -4.30 -18.51 -8.71
C PHE A 123 -4.50 -17.04 -8.38
N PHE A 124 -3.70 -16.14 -8.97
CA PHE A 124 -3.78 -14.71 -8.70
C PHE A 124 -5.08 -14.09 -9.23
N ASP A 125 -5.59 -14.53 -10.39
CA ASP A 125 -6.89 -14.09 -10.87
C ASP A 125 -8.02 -14.51 -9.92
N LYS A 126 -8.03 -15.76 -9.47
CA LYS A 126 -9.00 -16.24 -8.47
C LYS A 126 -8.85 -15.55 -7.13
N LEU A 127 -7.62 -15.27 -6.72
CA LEU A 127 -7.33 -14.59 -5.48
C LEU A 127 -7.91 -13.18 -5.47
N LEU A 128 -7.75 -12.42 -6.55
CA LEU A 128 -8.37 -11.10 -6.71
C LEU A 128 -9.90 -11.22 -6.84
N GLU A 129 -10.40 -12.14 -7.68
CA GLU A 129 -11.85 -12.35 -7.88
C GLU A 129 -12.58 -12.64 -6.56
N TYR A 130 -12.00 -13.49 -5.70
CA TYR A 130 -12.61 -13.94 -4.45
C TYR A 130 -12.37 -13.00 -3.27
N PHE A 131 -11.36 -12.13 -3.35
CA PHE A 131 -11.08 -11.16 -2.30
C PHE A 131 -12.16 -10.09 -2.18
N PHE A 132 -12.77 -9.68 -3.31
CA PHE A 132 -13.88 -8.74 -3.29
C PHE A 132 -14.95 -9.11 -4.32
N THR A 133 -16.12 -9.48 -3.82
CA THR A 133 -17.29 -9.95 -4.57
C THR A 133 -18.52 -9.10 -4.29
N GLU A 134 -19.63 -9.41 -4.96
CA GLU A 134 -20.93 -8.78 -4.69
C GLU A 134 -21.34 -8.85 -3.21
N LYS A 135 -21.09 -10.00 -2.55
CA LYS A 135 -21.42 -10.19 -1.13
C LYS A 135 -20.61 -9.28 -0.22
N ASP A 136 -19.38 -8.96 -0.62
CA ASP A 136 -18.50 -8.06 0.12
C ASP A 136 -19.04 -6.63 0.07
N ALA A 137 -19.48 -6.18 -1.12
CA ALA A 137 -20.13 -4.88 -1.31
C ALA A 137 -21.48 -4.81 -0.58
N GLU A 138 -22.31 -5.85 -0.65
CA GLU A 138 -23.58 -5.94 0.08
C GLU A 138 -23.37 -5.84 1.60
N PHE A 139 -22.41 -6.59 2.14
CA PHE A 139 -22.06 -6.51 3.55
C PHE A 139 -21.59 -5.10 3.95
N PHE A 140 -20.71 -4.49 3.14
CA PHE A 140 -20.20 -3.16 3.41
C PHE A 140 -21.32 -2.11 3.45
N ALA A 141 -22.22 -2.13 2.47
CA ALA A 141 -23.39 -1.26 2.43
C ALA A 141 -24.35 -1.51 3.61
N SER A 142 -24.50 -2.77 4.06
CA SER A 142 -25.34 -3.12 5.22
C SER A 142 -24.87 -2.48 6.53
N LEU A 143 -23.60 -2.07 6.63
CA LEU A 143 -23.05 -1.32 7.76
C LEU A 143 -23.31 0.19 7.67
N GLY A 144 -23.92 0.68 6.58
CA GLY A 144 -24.16 2.09 6.32
C GLY A 144 -22.94 2.84 5.75
N LEU A 145 -21.85 2.12 5.44
CA LEU A 145 -20.64 2.69 4.85
C LEU A 145 -20.84 2.92 3.35
N ASN A 146 -20.21 3.97 2.81
CA ASN A 146 -20.54 4.50 1.48
C ASN A 146 -19.33 4.78 0.58
N CYS A 147 -18.11 4.44 1.00
CA CYS A 147 -16.91 4.67 0.19
C CYS A 147 -15.88 3.54 0.33
N ILE A 148 -15.31 3.07 -0.78
CA ILE A 148 -14.14 2.18 -0.78
C ILE A 148 -12.96 2.92 -1.40
N ARG A 149 -11.87 3.05 -0.66
CA ARG A 149 -10.58 3.51 -1.22
C ARG A 149 -9.91 2.30 -1.87
N ILE A 150 -9.59 2.39 -3.16
CA ILE A 150 -9.00 1.30 -3.95
C ILE A 150 -7.50 1.59 -4.15
N PRO A 151 -6.63 1.11 -3.25
CA PRO A 151 -5.19 1.19 -3.44
C PRO A 151 -4.77 0.26 -4.58
N PHE A 152 -3.99 0.77 -5.53
CA PHE A 152 -3.43 -0.03 -6.61
C PHE A 152 -1.95 0.25 -6.84
N ASN A 153 -1.25 -0.79 -7.27
CA ASN A 153 0.14 -0.71 -7.72
C ASN A 153 0.18 -0.44 -9.24
N TYR A 154 1.04 0.49 -9.69
CA TYR A 154 1.19 0.81 -11.11
C TYR A 154 1.52 -0.42 -11.98
N ARG A 155 2.15 -1.46 -11.40
CA ARG A 155 2.52 -2.70 -12.09
C ARG A 155 1.34 -3.52 -12.60
N HIS A 156 0.12 -3.22 -12.15
CA HIS A 156 -1.09 -3.79 -12.78
C HIS A 156 -1.37 -3.21 -14.16
N PHE A 157 -0.86 -2.02 -14.45
CA PHE A 157 -1.17 -1.24 -15.64
C PHE A 157 0.01 -1.13 -16.58
N GLU A 158 1.24 -1.16 -16.09
CA GLU A 158 2.44 -0.93 -16.90
C GLU A 158 3.59 -1.79 -16.34
N ASP A 159 4.43 -2.34 -17.22
CA ASP A 159 5.67 -2.99 -16.81
C ASP A 159 6.89 -2.09 -17.02
N ASP A 160 7.90 -2.21 -16.15
CA ASP A 160 9.09 -1.35 -16.20
C ASP A 160 9.95 -1.51 -17.46
N LEU A 161 9.81 -2.62 -18.18
CA LEU A 161 10.55 -2.87 -19.42
C LEU A 161 9.85 -2.25 -20.64
N ASN A 162 8.56 -1.92 -20.53
CA ASN A 162 7.75 -1.32 -21.59
C ASN A 162 6.95 -0.11 -21.07
N PRO A 163 7.63 0.96 -20.63
CA PRO A 163 6.95 2.16 -20.15
C PRO A 163 6.08 2.79 -21.24
N GLY A 164 4.90 3.28 -20.85
CA GLY A 164 3.86 3.83 -21.72
C GLY A 164 2.98 2.77 -22.41
N VAL A 165 3.24 1.48 -22.19
CA VAL A 165 2.41 0.39 -22.74
C VAL A 165 1.48 -0.14 -21.66
N TYR A 166 0.20 0.19 -21.79
CA TYR A 166 -0.77 -0.13 -20.74
C TYR A 166 -1.45 -1.49 -20.92
N ASN A 167 -1.56 -2.24 -19.83
CA ASN A 167 -2.24 -3.52 -19.74
C ASN A 167 -3.71 -3.35 -19.36
N GLU A 168 -4.61 -3.64 -20.31
CA GLU A 168 -6.05 -3.53 -20.12
C GLU A 168 -6.59 -4.32 -18.92
N ARG A 169 -5.92 -5.41 -18.52
CA ARG A 169 -6.33 -6.22 -17.37
C ARG A 169 -6.31 -5.46 -16.05
N GLY A 170 -5.36 -4.53 -15.87
CA GLY A 170 -5.30 -3.69 -14.67
C GLY A 170 -6.58 -2.85 -14.54
N PHE A 171 -7.01 -2.24 -15.63
CA PHE A 171 -8.24 -1.44 -15.65
C PHE A 171 -9.50 -2.29 -15.50
N GLN A 172 -9.54 -3.50 -16.07
CA GLN A 172 -10.67 -4.42 -15.88
C GLN A 172 -10.89 -4.78 -14.40
N TRP A 173 -9.83 -4.94 -13.61
CA TRP A 173 -9.97 -5.16 -12.18
C TRP A 173 -10.50 -3.93 -11.45
N LEU A 174 -10.04 -2.72 -11.79
CA LEU A 174 -10.62 -1.49 -11.27
C LEU A 174 -12.12 -1.38 -11.60
N ASP A 175 -12.49 -1.60 -12.86
CA ASP A 175 -13.88 -1.54 -13.32
C ASP A 175 -14.76 -2.54 -12.57
N ARG A 176 -14.24 -3.75 -12.33
CA ARG A 176 -14.94 -4.77 -11.55
C ARG A 176 -15.25 -4.26 -10.14
N ILE A 177 -14.28 -3.71 -9.43
CA ILE A 177 -14.49 -3.20 -8.06
C ILE A 177 -15.45 -2.02 -8.08
N ILE A 178 -15.24 -1.05 -8.99
CA ILE A 178 -16.11 0.14 -9.12
C ILE A 178 -17.55 -0.27 -9.38
N ASN A 179 -17.80 -1.20 -10.31
CA ASN A 179 -19.16 -1.61 -10.66
C ASN A 179 -19.83 -2.43 -9.54
N LEU A 180 -19.08 -3.28 -8.83
CA LEU A 180 -19.58 -3.98 -7.64
C LEU A 180 -19.99 -2.96 -6.56
N CYS A 181 -19.12 -2.01 -6.22
CA CYS A 181 -19.43 -0.95 -5.25
C CYS A 181 -20.65 -0.12 -5.68
N ALA A 182 -20.68 0.30 -6.93
CA ALA A 182 -21.72 1.17 -7.46
C ALA A 182 -23.12 0.54 -7.47
N HIS A 183 -23.24 -0.78 -7.67
CA HIS A 183 -24.53 -1.49 -7.54
C HIS A 183 -25.14 -1.39 -6.12
N HIS A 184 -24.30 -1.13 -5.11
CA HIS A 184 -24.68 -1.01 -3.71
C HIS A 184 -24.65 0.42 -3.18
N GLY A 185 -24.54 1.41 -4.06
CA GLY A 185 -24.51 2.82 -3.67
C GLY A 185 -23.21 3.25 -2.98
N ILE A 186 -22.11 2.53 -3.22
CA ILE A 186 -20.80 2.79 -2.62
C ILE A 186 -19.92 3.54 -3.64
N TYR A 187 -19.42 4.71 -3.24
CA TYR A 187 -18.41 5.45 -4.00
C TYR A 187 -17.04 4.79 -3.94
N THR A 188 -16.18 5.16 -4.88
CA THR A 188 -14.78 4.71 -4.90
C THR A 188 -13.81 5.88 -4.97
N ILE A 189 -12.67 5.78 -4.28
CA ILE A 189 -11.53 6.68 -4.46
C ILE A 189 -10.40 5.83 -5.05
N LEU A 190 -9.89 6.23 -6.22
CA LEU A 190 -8.80 5.51 -6.89
C LEU A 190 -7.47 6.00 -6.33
N ASP A 191 -6.64 5.11 -5.81
CA ASP A 191 -5.42 5.48 -5.10
C ASP A 191 -4.18 4.81 -5.71
N LEU A 192 -3.28 5.62 -6.28
CA LEU A 192 -1.99 5.13 -6.76
C LEU A 192 -1.08 4.94 -5.55
N HIS A 193 -1.12 3.71 -5.04
CA HIS A 193 -0.52 3.34 -3.77
C HIS A 193 0.97 3.03 -3.89
N ALA A 194 1.37 2.52 -5.04
CA ALA A 194 2.76 2.32 -5.42
C ALA A 194 2.96 2.88 -6.83
N ALA A 195 3.88 3.84 -6.95
CA ALA A 195 4.24 4.52 -8.20
C ALA A 195 5.54 3.96 -8.79
N PRO A 196 5.85 4.23 -10.08
CA PRO A 196 7.15 3.89 -10.65
C PRO A 196 8.31 4.34 -9.75
N GLY A 197 9.35 3.51 -9.62
CA GLY A 197 10.46 3.78 -8.69
C GLY A 197 10.20 3.39 -7.24
N ASP A 198 9.02 2.85 -6.90
CA ASP A 198 8.85 2.04 -5.70
C ASP A 198 9.38 0.62 -5.97
N THR A 199 10.55 0.33 -5.41
CA THR A 199 11.26 -0.94 -5.59
C THR A 199 11.34 -1.76 -4.31
N GLY A 200 10.54 -1.43 -3.28
CA GLY A 200 10.55 -2.13 -1.99
C GLY A 200 11.82 -1.93 -1.15
N ILE A 201 12.78 -1.12 -1.62
CA ILE A 201 13.99 -0.79 -0.86
C ILE A 201 13.74 0.38 0.10
N HIS A 202 14.75 0.71 0.90
CA HIS A 202 14.68 1.81 1.87
C HIS A 202 14.80 3.24 1.27
N ARG A 203 14.70 3.38 -0.05
CA ARG A 203 14.84 4.65 -0.79
C ARG A 203 13.69 4.82 -1.77
N ALA A 204 13.06 5.99 -1.76
CA ALA A 204 12.02 6.37 -2.72
C ALA A 204 12.64 6.92 -4.00
N LEU A 205 12.95 6.05 -4.98
CA LEU A 205 13.60 6.44 -6.23
C LEU A 205 12.73 7.37 -7.09
N PHE A 206 11.42 7.40 -6.86
CA PHE A 206 10.47 8.32 -7.48
C PHE A 206 10.94 9.78 -7.48
N TRP A 207 11.58 10.22 -6.40
CA TRP A 207 12.03 11.60 -6.26
C TRP A 207 13.36 11.90 -6.95
N ASP A 208 14.12 10.86 -7.27
CA ASP A 208 15.47 10.98 -7.83
C ASP A 208 15.46 10.87 -9.37
N HIS A 209 14.35 10.38 -9.95
CA HIS A 209 14.22 10.15 -11.39
C HIS A 209 12.95 10.78 -11.97
N ILE A 210 13.13 11.77 -12.85
CA ILE A 210 12.02 12.48 -13.51
C ILE A 210 11.13 11.56 -14.34
N GLU A 211 11.67 10.48 -14.91
CA GLU A 211 10.88 9.54 -15.70
C GLU A 211 9.88 8.75 -14.88
N PHE A 212 10.16 8.46 -13.60
CA PHE A 212 9.18 7.82 -12.71
C PHE A 212 8.01 8.75 -12.41
N GLN A 213 8.30 10.04 -12.20
CA GLN A 213 7.28 11.07 -12.05
C GLN A 213 6.44 11.28 -13.30
N ASN A 214 7.07 11.27 -14.48
CA ASN A 214 6.39 11.41 -15.77
C ASN A 214 5.48 10.20 -16.05
N ARG A 215 5.95 8.98 -15.79
CA ARG A 215 5.18 7.74 -15.95
C ARG A 215 3.96 7.71 -15.03
N ALA A 216 4.11 8.13 -13.76
CA ALA A 216 2.97 8.26 -12.85
C ALA A 216 1.92 9.25 -13.38
N ILE A 217 2.34 10.42 -13.88
CA ILE A 217 1.43 11.40 -14.48
C ILE A 217 0.75 10.82 -15.73
N ALA A 218 1.49 10.15 -16.61
CA ALA A 218 0.94 9.55 -17.82
C ALA A 218 -0.11 8.47 -17.51
N LEU A 219 0.16 7.61 -16.52
CA LEU A 219 -0.84 6.65 -16.03
C LEU A 219 -2.10 7.35 -15.49
N TRP A 220 -1.92 8.45 -14.76
CA TRP A 220 -3.05 9.25 -14.28
C TRP A 220 -3.84 9.92 -15.41
N GLU A 221 -3.19 10.34 -16.51
CA GLU A 221 -3.88 10.84 -17.69
C GLU A 221 -4.73 9.75 -18.37
N GLU A 222 -4.28 8.48 -18.38
CA GLU A 222 -5.09 7.35 -18.84
C GLU A 222 -6.29 7.09 -17.92
N LEU A 223 -6.05 7.04 -16.60
CA LEU A 223 -7.11 6.83 -15.61
C LEU A 223 -8.16 7.95 -15.70
N ALA A 224 -7.74 9.21 -15.78
CA ALA A 224 -8.61 10.35 -15.95
C ALA A 224 -9.43 10.26 -17.24
N ARG A 225 -8.83 9.87 -18.37
CA ARG A 225 -9.57 9.67 -19.64
C ARG A 225 -10.64 8.61 -19.52
N ARG A 226 -10.36 7.54 -18.77
CA ARG A 226 -11.22 6.36 -18.64
C ARG A 226 -12.36 6.58 -17.65
N TYR A 227 -12.10 7.30 -16.56
CA TYR A 227 -13.05 7.49 -15.46
C TYR A 227 -13.74 8.85 -15.43
N LYS A 228 -13.35 9.79 -16.30
CA LYS A 228 -14.05 11.06 -16.49
C LYS A 228 -15.56 10.86 -16.63
N GLY A 229 -16.32 11.59 -15.81
CA GLY A 229 -17.77 11.53 -15.78
C GLY A 229 -18.38 10.29 -15.09
N ASN A 230 -17.57 9.36 -14.58
CA ASN A 230 -18.08 8.26 -13.75
C ASN A 230 -18.47 8.78 -12.36
N THR A 231 -19.77 8.98 -12.17
CA THR A 231 -20.36 9.52 -10.94
C THR A 231 -20.18 8.64 -9.69
N TRP A 232 -19.71 7.39 -9.81
CA TRP A 232 -19.41 6.52 -8.67
C TRP A 232 -17.94 6.57 -8.25
N VAL A 233 -17.09 7.30 -8.99
CA VAL A 233 -15.76 7.67 -8.54
C VAL A 233 -15.88 9.01 -7.82
N ALA A 234 -15.57 9.04 -6.52
CA ALA A 234 -15.56 10.26 -5.72
C ALA A 234 -14.34 11.14 -6.06
N GLY A 235 -13.25 10.53 -6.52
CA GLY A 235 -12.07 11.23 -7.00
C GLY A 235 -10.83 10.33 -7.01
N TYR A 236 -9.69 10.98 -7.15
CA TYR A 236 -8.38 10.36 -7.35
C TYR A 236 -7.44 10.74 -6.21
N ASN A 237 -6.69 9.79 -5.67
CA ASN A 237 -5.61 9.99 -4.71
C ASN A 237 -4.28 9.73 -5.45
N PRO A 238 -3.64 10.77 -6.02
CA PRO A 238 -2.64 10.55 -7.05
C PRO A 238 -1.31 9.95 -6.60
N LEU A 239 -1.00 10.04 -5.31
CA LEU A 239 0.20 9.46 -4.72
C LEU A 239 -0.03 9.23 -3.23
N ASN A 240 0.03 7.97 -2.82
CA ASN A 240 -0.04 7.58 -1.42
C ASN A 240 1.27 7.91 -0.68
N GLU A 241 1.15 8.43 0.54
CA GLU A 241 2.22 8.55 1.53
C GLU A 241 3.60 9.01 0.98
N PRO A 242 3.69 10.13 0.25
CA PRO A 242 4.98 10.60 -0.24
C PRO A 242 5.97 10.82 0.90
N THR A 243 7.23 10.46 0.64
CA THR A 243 8.35 10.57 1.58
C THR A 243 9.52 11.32 0.94
N ASP A 244 9.29 12.59 0.62
CA ASP A 244 10.30 13.48 0.07
C ASP A 244 11.11 14.16 1.18
N GLU A 245 12.36 13.76 1.35
CA GLU A 245 13.29 14.37 2.32
C GLU A 245 13.47 15.89 2.08
N GLU A 246 13.39 16.35 0.82
CA GLU A 246 13.55 17.76 0.45
C GLU A 246 12.25 18.58 0.62
N HIS A 247 11.12 17.94 0.93
CA HIS A 247 9.77 18.50 1.15
C HIS A 247 9.16 19.34 0.01
N THR A 248 9.93 19.66 -1.02
CA THR A 248 9.55 20.60 -2.09
C THR A 248 9.28 19.90 -3.41
N ARG A 249 9.92 18.76 -3.68
CA ARG A 249 9.72 17.99 -4.92
C ARG A 249 8.31 17.42 -5.00
N VAL A 250 7.73 17.04 -3.86
CA VAL A 250 6.32 16.61 -3.77
C VAL A 250 5.36 17.71 -4.22
N LEU A 251 5.60 18.97 -3.84
CA LEU A 251 4.74 20.10 -4.22
C LEU A 251 4.86 20.43 -5.70
N ASP A 252 6.09 20.39 -6.24
CA ASP A 252 6.35 20.58 -7.67
C ASP A 252 5.69 19.49 -8.50
N TRP A 253 5.73 18.25 -8.02
CA TRP A 253 5.07 17.12 -8.69
C TRP A 253 3.54 17.24 -8.62
N TYR A 254 2.96 17.56 -7.45
CA TYR A 254 1.52 17.78 -7.31
C TYR A 254 1.01 18.89 -8.25
N ALA A 255 1.74 20.00 -8.38
CA ALA A 255 1.35 21.07 -9.31
C ALA A 255 1.39 20.66 -10.79
N ARG A 256 2.21 19.66 -11.16
CA ARG A 256 2.25 19.10 -12.51
C ARG A 256 1.16 18.06 -12.72
N ALA A 257 0.98 17.16 -11.76
CA ALA A 257 -0.03 16.11 -11.79
C ALA A 257 -1.44 16.70 -11.80
N GLU A 258 -1.73 17.70 -10.95
CA GLU A 258 -3.02 18.41 -10.94
C GLU A 258 -3.38 18.96 -12.31
N LYS A 259 -2.47 19.73 -12.92
CA LYS A 259 -2.71 20.33 -14.25
C LYS A 259 -2.96 19.28 -15.32
N ALA A 260 -2.19 18.20 -15.32
CA ALA A 260 -2.32 17.12 -16.30
C ALA A 260 -3.66 16.39 -16.15
N ILE A 261 -4.03 16.03 -14.92
CA ILE A 261 -5.28 15.32 -14.63
C ILE A 261 -6.48 16.21 -14.92
N HIS A 262 -6.52 17.44 -14.40
CA HIS A 262 -7.66 18.35 -14.58
C HIS A 262 -7.79 18.90 -16.00
N ALA A 263 -6.72 18.90 -16.81
CA ALA A 263 -6.85 19.19 -18.24
C ALA A 263 -7.74 18.16 -18.98
N ILE A 264 -7.77 16.93 -18.47
CA ILE A 264 -8.60 15.84 -19.00
C ILE A 264 -9.93 15.79 -18.26
N ASP A 265 -9.90 15.76 -16.94
CA ASP A 265 -11.04 15.52 -16.06
C ASP A 265 -11.13 16.59 -14.96
N PRO A 266 -11.75 17.75 -15.25
CA PRO A 266 -11.77 18.89 -14.33
C PRO A 266 -12.79 18.75 -13.18
N ASP A 267 -13.62 17.70 -13.18
CA ASP A 267 -14.75 17.58 -12.26
C ASP A 267 -14.45 16.72 -11.04
N HIS A 268 -13.61 15.69 -11.16
CA HIS A 268 -13.28 14.81 -10.05
C HIS A 268 -12.32 15.45 -9.04
N ILE A 269 -12.55 15.15 -7.76
CA ILE A 269 -11.74 15.68 -6.66
C ILE A 269 -10.35 15.02 -6.67
N LEU A 270 -9.29 15.79 -6.44
CA LEU A 270 -7.95 15.27 -6.19
C LEU A 270 -7.64 15.25 -4.69
N PHE A 271 -7.40 14.07 -4.15
CA PHE A 271 -7.03 13.81 -2.77
C PHE A 271 -5.51 13.72 -2.65
N TRP A 272 -4.87 14.75 -2.09
CA TRP A 272 -3.41 14.82 -1.96
C TRP A 272 -2.94 14.45 -0.57
N ASP A 273 -2.13 13.41 -0.45
CA ASP A 273 -1.51 13.06 0.82
C ASP A 273 -0.48 14.13 1.24
N GLY A 274 -0.40 14.38 2.55
CA GLY A 274 0.72 15.11 3.12
C GLY A 274 2.06 14.39 2.90
N ASN A 275 3.18 15.12 3.06
CA ASN A 275 4.49 14.49 3.02
C ASN A 275 4.74 13.65 4.29
N THR A 276 5.80 12.85 4.29
CA THR A 276 6.24 12.02 5.42
C THR A 276 5.10 11.12 5.92
N PHE A 277 4.60 10.24 5.03
CA PHE A 277 3.47 9.32 5.32
C PHE A 277 2.18 10.06 5.70
N ALA A 278 1.78 11.03 4.86
CA ALA A 278 0.56 11.84 5.06
C ALA A 278 0.48 12.56 6.42
N ALA A 279 1.62 12.84 7.05
CA ALA A 279 1.68 13.39 8.41
C ALA A 279 2.27 14.80 8.49
N ASP A 280 2.86 15.32 7.42
CA ASP A 280 3.49 16.64 7.39
C ASP A 280 3.02 17.53 6.22
N PHE A 281 2.50 18.71 6.60
CA PHE A 281 2.04 19.77 5.70
C PHE A 281 2.84 21.07 5.88
N SER A 282 3.96 21.04 6.62
CA SER A 282 4.74 22.22 7.03
C SER A 282 5.19 23.11 5.86
N HIS A 283 5.41 22.53 4.68
CA HIS A 283 5.84 23.22 3.47
C HIS A 283 4.70 23.50 2.48
N PHE A 284 3.49 23.00 2.75
CA PHE A 284 2.35 23.14 1.84
C PHE A 284 1.85 24.59 1.82
N GLY A 285 1.62 25.10 0.61
CA GLY A 285 1.19 26.47 0.33
C GLY A 285 -0.33 26.62 0.31
N ASN A 286 -0.83 27.36 -0.68
CA ASN A 286 -2.26 27.41 -0.92
C ASN A 286 -2.74 26.08 -1.54
N PRO A 287 -3.96 25.62 -1.20
CA PRO A 287 -4.57 24.47 -1.85
C PRO A 287 -4.59 24.61 -3.37
N LEU A 288 -4.32 23.49 -4.06
CA LEU A 288 -4.56 23.38 -5.49
C LEU A 288 -6.08 23.40 -5.78
N PRO A 289 -6.52 23.80 -6.99
CA PRO A 289 -7.93 23.74 -7.38
C PRO A 289 -8.50 22.32 -7.24
N GLY A 290 -9.80 22.19 -6.96
CA GLY A 290 -10.49 20.89 -6.93
C GLY A 290 -9.92 19.88 -5.93
N SER A 291 -9.19 20.34 -4.91
CA SER A 291 -8.35 19.47 -4.09
C SER A 291 -8.81 19.34 -2.64
N VAL A 292 -8.69 18.11 -2.13
CA VAL A 292 -8.77 17.75 -0.71
C VAL A 292 -7.40 17.26 -0.28
N TYR A 293 -6.96 17.61 0.93
CA TYR A 293 -5.68 17.11 1.45
C TYR A 293 -5.94 15.98 2.46
N SER A 294 -5.20 14.89 2.32
CA SER A 294 -5.38 13.65 3.08
C SER A 294 -4.37 13.53 4.21
N ILE A 295 -4.85 13.26 5.42
CA ILE A 295 -4.01 12.86 6.56
C ILE A 295 -4.08 11.34 6.73
N HIS A 296 -3.04 10.71 7.28
CA HIS A 296 -3.13 9.37 7.87
C HIS A 296 -2.94 9.47 9.39
N ASP A 297 -3.90 8.97 10.16
CA ASP A 297 -4.00 9.19 11.62
C ASP A 297 -3.96 7.89 12.44
N TYR A 298 -2.83 7.20 12.35
CA TYR A 298 -2.55 6.06 13.21
C TYR A 298 -2.18 6.49 14.63
N SER A 299 -2.94 5.98 15.61
CA SER A 299 -2.65 6.16 17.04
C SER A 299 -1.70 5.08 17.54
N THR A 300 -0.68 5.46 18.31
CA THR A 300 0.23 4.48 18.94
C THR A 300 -0.51 3.52 19.87
N TYR A 301 -1.63 3.94 20.48
CA TYR A 301 -2.47 3.08 21.31
C TYR A 301 -3.17 1.95 20.54
N GLY A 302 -3.20 2.04 19.21
CA GLY A 302 -3.70 0.98 18.32
C GLY A 302 -2.68 -0.14 18.03
N PHE A 303 -1.44 -0.06 18.55
CA PHE A 303 -0.35 -0.97 18.22
C PHE A 303 0.17 -1.77 19.43
N PRO A 304 0.97 -2.84 19.25
CA PRO A 304 1.45 -3.67 20.36
C PRO A 304 2.47 -2.97 21.28
N GLN A 305 3.32 -2.11 20.73
CA GLN A 305 4.42 -1.48 21.47
C GLN A 305 3.98 -0.16 22.13
N VAL A 306 3.08 -0.24 23.11
CA VAL A 306 2.61 0.90 23.90
C VAL A 306 3.33 1.00 25.23
N SER A 307 3.61 2.22 25.69
CA SER A 307 4.21 2.45 27.01
C SER A 307 3.25 2.16 28.16
N GLU A 308 1.95 2.30 27.91
CA GLU A 308 0.87 2.09 28.88
C GLU A 308 -0.40 1.62 28.15
N PRO A 309 -1.25 0.78 28.76
CA PRO A 309 -2.54 0.43 28.17
C PRO A 309 -3.46 1.66 28.01
N TYR A 310 -4.28 1.64 26.96
CA TYR A 310 -5.33 2.65 26.78
C TYR A 310 -6.53 2.33 27.69
N GLU A 311 -6.86 3.25 28.58
CA GLU A 311 -7.99 3.18 29.51
C GLU A 311 -8.98 4.35 29.27
N GLY A 312 -8.74 5.18 28.26
CA GLY A 312 -9.60 6.32 27.92
C GLY A 312 -9.56 7.43 28.96
N THR A 313 -8.44 7.59 29.70
CA THR A 313 -8.31 8.68 30.68
C THR A 313 -8.34 10.04 29.98
N PRO A 314 -8.69 11.14 30.68
CA PRO A 314 -8.66 12.47 30.10
C PRO A 314 -7.32 12.81 29.44
N GLU A 315 -6.20 12.45 30.07
CA GLU A 315 -4.86 12.69 29.56
C GLU A 315 -4.60 11.92 28.25
N GLN A 316 -5.05 10.67 28.17
CA GLN A 316 -4.90 9.86 26.96
C GLN A 316 -5.76 10.39 25.81
N LYS A 317 -7.00 10.81 26.10
CA LYS A 317 -7.87 11.46 25.11
C LYS A 317 -7.29 12.80 24.63
N THR A 318 -6.72 13.61 25.54
CA THR A 318 -6.00 14.83 25.17
C THR A 318 -4.79 14.55 24.27
N LYS A 319 -4.05 13.45 24.49
CA LYS A 319 -2.96 13.04 23.59
C LYS A 319 -3.47 12.69 22.19
N LEU A 320 -4.58 11.94 22.08
CA LEU A 320 -5.22 11.63 20.79
C LEU A 320 -5.64 12.90 20.06
N GLU A 321 -6.36 13.79 20.74
CA GLU A 321 -6.84 15.05 20.17
C GLU A 321 -5.67 15.95 19.74
N SER A 322 -4.61 16.05 20.54
CA SER A 322 -3.42 16.86 20.20
C SER A 322 -2.70 16.32 18.97
N SER A 323 -2.58 14.99 18.85
CA SER A 323 -2.00 14.34 17.67
C SER A 323 -2.83 14.63 16.43
N PHE A 324 -4.15 14.50 16.52
CA PHE A 324 -5.09 14.79 15.44
C PHE A 324 -5.04 16.26 15.00
N LYS A 325 -5.17 17.21 15.95
CA LYS A 325 -5.09 18.66 15.71
C LYS A 325 -3.80 19.07 14.99
N ARG A 326 -2.66 18.48 15.36
CA ARG A 326 -1.39 18.73 14.66
C ARG A 326 -1.47 18.34 13.18
N LYS A 327 -2.12 17.23 12.84
CA LYS A 327 -2.25 16.75 11.45
C LYS A 327 -3.21 17.61 10.63
N ILE A 328 -4.29 18.11 11.25
CA ILE A 328 -5.30 18.93 10.55
C ILE A 328 -5.03 20.45 10.57
N ALA A 329 -3.94 20.89 11.19
CA ALA A 329 -3.62 22.32 11.33
C ALA A 329 -3.55 23.05 9.97
N TYR A 330 -3.11 22.36 8.92
CA TYR A 330 -3.11 22.89 7.56
C TYR A 330 -4.53 23.11 7.02
N HIS A 331 -5.44 22.18 7.27
CA HIS A 331 -6.84 22.26 6.85
C HIS A 331 -7.59 23.36 7.61
N GLU A 332 -7.35 23.51 8.91
CA GLU A 332 -7.91 24.62 9.70
C GLU A 332 -7.44 25.98 9.16
N LYS A 333 -6.16 26.08 8.77
CA LYS A 333 -5.58 27.29 8.17
C LYS A 333 -6.17 27.61 6.79
N THR A 334 -6.43 26.60 5.98
CA THR A 334 -6.83 26.76 4.57
C THR A 334 -8.35 26.70 4.35
N GLY A 335 -9.11 26.22 5.34
CA GLY A 335 -10.56 26.02 5.23
C GLY A 335 -10.95 24.87 4.30
N GLY A 336 -10.04 23.95 4.00
CA GLY A 336 -10.29 22.80 3.13
C GLY A 336 -11.04 21.67 3.83
N HIS A 337 -11.72 20.82 3.05
CA HIS A 337 -12.26 19.56 3.58
C HIS A 337 -11.12 18.66 4.06
N ILE A 338 -11.40 17.85 5.09
CA ILE A 338 -10.43 16.90 5.64
C ILE A 338 -10.88 15.50 5.25
N TRP A 339 -9.98 14.76 4.59
CA TRP A 339 -10.11 13.33 4.44
C TRP A 339 -9.00 12.65 5.24
N ASN A 340 -9.36 11.65 6.04
CA ASN A 340 -8.41 10.75 6.67
C ASN A 340 -8.32 9.48 5.82
N GLY A 341 -7.29 9.38 4.97
CA GLY A 341 -7.12 8.29 4.02
C GLY A 341 -6.87 6.94 4.68
N GLU A 342 -6.25 6.95 5.86
CA GLU A 342 -5.91 5.74 6.61
C GLU A 342 -5.82 5.96 8.12
N PHE A 343 -6.41 5.04 8.86
CA PHE A 343 -6.30 4.93 10.31
C PHE A 343 -6.75 3.54 10.75
N GLY A 344 -6.62 3.24 12.04
CA GLY A 344 -7.15 2.04 12.65
C GLY A 344 -6.10 1.29 13.48
N PRO A 345 -6.54 0.44 14.42
CA PRO A 345 -5.63 -0.39 15.20
C PRO A 345 -5.26 -1.70 14.47
N VAL A 346 -4.21 -2.37 14.93
CA VAL A 346 -3.95 -3.79 14.66
C VAL A 346 -4.56 -4.63 15.77
N TYR A 347 -4.93 -5.88 15.51
CA TYR A 347 -5.63 -6.75 16.48
C TYR A 347 -4.76 -7.94 16.89
N ALA A 348 -4.87 -8.30 18.18
CA ALA A 348 -4.23 -9.46 18.76
C ALA A 348 -5.06 -10.71 18.44
N SER A 349 -4.38 -11.85 18.46
CA SER A 349 -4.92 -13.18 18.22
C SER A 349 -4.67 -14.07 19.44
N PRO A 350 -5.29 -15.27 19.53
CA PRO A 350 -4.95 -16.24 20.57
C PRO A 350 -3.44 -16.57 20.68
N ALA A 351 -2.69 -16.43 19.58
CA ALA A 351 -1.25 -16.63 19.55
C ALA A 351 -0.44 -15.51 20.25
N ASP A 352 -1.08 -14.39 20.61
CA ASP A 352 -0.47 -13.27 21.34
C ASP A 352 -0.57 -13.44 22.88
N GLY A 353 -1.18 -14.52 23.35
CA GLY A 353 -1.33 -14.83 24.77
C GLY A 353 -2.76 -14.67 25.28
N PRO A 354 -3.01 -15.01 26.55
CA PRO A 354 -4.37 -15.16 27.10
C PRO A 354 -5.17 -13.84 27.15
N ASP A 355 -4.49 -12.68 27.14
CA ASP A 355 -5.13 -11.36 27.24
C ASP A 355 -5.54 -10.76 25.88
N TRP A 356 -5.43 -11.52 24.78
CA TRP A 356 -5.65 -11.00 23.42
C TRP A 356 -7.03 -10.35 23.22
N GLU A 357 -8.10 -10.90 23.82
CA GLU A 357 -9.45 -10.30 23.76
C GLU A 357 -9.49 -8.94 24.46
N LYS A 358 -8.93 -8.86 25.67
CA LYS A 358 -8.84 -7.61 26.43
C LYS A 358 -8.01 -6.55 25.71
N ILE A 359 -6.95 -6.97 25.02
CA ILE A 359 -6.16 -6.09 24.15
C ILE A 359 -7.03 -5.53 23.02
N ASN A 360 -7.83 -6.39 22.38
CA ASN A 360 -8.73 -5.98 21.30
C ASN A 360 -9.86 -5.07 21.78
N ASP A 361 -10.45 -5.32 22.95
CA ASP A 361 -11.46 -4.44 23.56
C ASP A 361 -10.94 -3.01 23.73
N ARG A 362 -9.71 -2.87 24.25
CA ARG A 362 -9.05 -1.57 24.37
C ARG A 362 -8.82 -0.91 23.01
N ARG A 363 -8.45 -1.68 21.98
CA ARG A 363 -8.23 -1.17 20.62
C ARG A 363 -9.54 -0.71 19.97
N TYR A 364 -10.67 -1.36 20.25
CA TYR A 364 -11.99 -0.86 19.86
C TYR A 364 -12.33 0.45 20.58
N HIS A 365 -11.96 0.60 21.86
CA HIS A 365 -12.15 1.87 22.59
C HIS A 365 -11.31 3.02 22.01
N VAL A 366 -10.04 2.76 21.64
CA VAL A 366 -9.19 3.76 20.94
C VAL A 366 -9.86 4.20 19.64
N LEU A 367 -10.32 3.23 18.84
CA LEU A 367 -10.99 3.50 17.58
C LEU A 367 -12.26 4.35 17.76
N GLN A 368 -13.08 4.03 18.77
CA GLN A 368 -14.29 4.78 19.08
C GLN A 368 -13.98 6.23 19.46
N ASP A 369 -12.95 6.46 20.28
CA ASP A 369 -12.54 7.81 20.66
C ASP A 369 -11.96 8.60 19.46
N GLN A 370 -11.23 7.96 18.54
CA GLN A 370 -10.78 8.59 17.29
C GLN A 370 -11.96 8.96 16.38
N LEU A 371 -12.90 8.04 16.15
CA LEU A 371 -14.07 8.29 15.31
C LEU A 371 -14.98 9.39 15.90
N SER A 372 -15.11 9.44 17.23
CA SER A 372 -15.85 10.52 17.90
C SER A 372 -15.21 11.90 17.64
N LEU A 373 -13.88 11.99 17.58
CA LEU A 373 -13.19 13.20 17.14
C LEU A 373 -13.50 13.49 15.66
N TYR A 374 -13.46 12.48 14.80
CA TYR A 374 -13.71 12.66 13.37
C TYR A 374 -15.12 13.17 13.08
N ASP A 375 -16.11 12.74 13.87
CA ASP A 375 -17.49 13.22 13.81
C ASP A 375 -17.61 14.68 14.24
N GLN A 376 -16.92 15.08 15.32
CA GLN A 376 -16.91 16.46 15.78
C GLN A 376 -16.39 17.42 14.69
N TYR A 377 -15.41 16.99 13.90
CA TYR A 377 -14.81 17.79 12.82
C TYR A 377 -15.41 17.51 11.45
N GLN A 378 -16.43 16.64 11.36
CA GLN A 378 -17.15 16.30 10.12
C GLN A 378 -16.19 15.86 8.99
N ILE A 379 -15.21 15.01 9.31
CA ILE A 379 -14.20 14.58 8.33
C ILE A 379 -14.66 13.34 7.57
N SER A 380 -14.27 13.21 6.31
CA SER A 380 -14.38 11.92 5.61
C SER A 380 -13.25 10.99 6.07
N TRP A 381 -13.45 9.66 6.06
CA TRP A 381 -12.40 8.72 6.48
C TRP A 381 -12.45 7.38 5.76
N SER A 382 -11.30 6.69 5.73
CA SER A 382 -11.16 5.31 5.25
C SER A 382 -10.32 4.50 6.23
N ILE A 383 -10.93 3.52 6.90
CA ILE A 383 -10.19 2.66 7.83
C ILE A 383 -9.30 1.68 7.06
N TRP A 384 -8.09 1.43 7.54
CA TRP A 384 -7.24 0.36 7.06
C TRP A 384 -7.47 -0.90 7.90
N LEU A 385 -8.14 -1.94 7.38
CA LEU A 385 -8.60 -2.14 6.01
C LEU A 385 -9.83 -3.05 5.94
N TYR A 386 -10.38 -3.27 4.74
CA TYR A 386 -11.56 -4.10 4.55
C TYR A 386 -11.32 -5.58 4.89
N LYS A 387 -10.34 -6.24 4.23
CA LYS A 387 -10.13 -7.69 4.34
C LYS A 387 -8.66 -8.05 4.46
N ASP A 388 -8.34 -9.06 5.27
CA ASP A 388 -6.98 -9.58 5.41
C ASP A 388 -6.93 -11.02 5.98
N ILE A 389 -5.75 -11.42 6.47
CA ILE A 389 -5.49 -12.72 7.10
C ILE A 389 -5.77 -12.77 8.62
N GLY A 390 -6.33 -11.72 9.22
CA GLY A 390 -6.73 -11.69 10.63
C GLY A 390 -6.08 -10.58 11.47
N PHE A 391 -5.41 -9.61 10.86
CA PHE A 391 -4.57 -8.64 11.56
C PHE A 391 -5.30 -7.32 11.85
N GLN A 392 -5.86 -6.65 10.85
CA GLN A 392 -6.58 -5.37 10.92
C GLN A 392 -8.00 -5.45 10.34
N GLY A 393 -8.25 -6.37 9.40
CA GLY A 393 -9.45 -6.39 8.57
C GLY A 393 -10.79 -6.33 9.31
N MET A 394 -11.75 -5.63 8.71
CA MET A 394 -13.19 -5.69 9.06
C MET A 394 -13.74 -7.11 8.93
N VAL A 395 -13.27 -7.80 7.89
CA VAL A 395 -13.44 -9.24 7.68
C VAL A 395 -12.07 -9.87 7.48
N HIS A 396 -11.91 -11.14 7.82
CA HIS A 396 -10.64 -11.82 7.62
C HIS A 396 -10.82 -13.30 7.33
N THR A 397 -9.82 -13.94 6.74
CA THR A 397 -9.85 -15.39 6.55
C THR A 397 -9.98 -16.13 7.89
N SER A 398 -10.74 -17.21 7.91
CA SER A 398 -10.79 -18.12 9.07
C SER A 398 -9.42 -18.74 9.35
N THR A 399 -9.07 -18.93 10.63
CA THR A 399 -7.87 -19.69 11.02
C THR A 399 -7.91 -21.13 10.53
N GLU A 400 -9.12 -21.65 10.28
CA GLU A 400 -9.32 -23.00 9.75
C GLU A 400 -9.26 -23.08 8.22
N SER A 401 -9.09 -21.95 7.53
CA SER A 401 -9.09 -21.89 6.07
C SER A 401 -7.87 -22.62 5.48
N PRO A 402 -8.00 -23.21 4.27
CA PRO A 402 -6.86 -23.82 3.57
C PRO A 402 -5.66 -22.87 3.45
N TYR A 403 -5.90 -21.58 3.19
CA TYR A 403 -4.83 -20.58 3.07
C TYR A 403 -4.07 -20.40 4.39
N ILE A 404 -4.77 -20.20 5.51
CA ILE A 404 -4.09 -20.01 6.80
C ILE A 404 -3.37 -21.29 7.24
N LYS A 405 -3.96 -22.47 7.04
CA LYS A 405 -3.31 -23.75 7.37
C LYS A 405 -2.03 -23.99 6.57
N LEU A 406 -2.02 -23.62 5.29
CA LEU A 406 -0.82 -23.76 4.47
C LEU A 406 0.34 -22.90 5.00
N PHE A 407 0.05 -21.68 5.43
CA PHE A 407 1.07 -20.71 5.84
C PHE A 407 1.26 -20.59 7.36
N GLU A 408 0.61 -21.41 8.18
CA GLU A 408 0.59 -21.25 9.65
C GLU A 408 2.01 -21.20 10.25
N SER A 409 2.85 -22.16 9.88
CA SER A 409 4.24 -22.25 10.36
C SER A 409 5.09 -21.08 9.85
N PHE A 410 4.88 -20.69 8.59
CA PHE A 410 5.58 -19.58 7.96
C PHE A 410 5.21 -18.24 8.62
N LEU A 411 3.91 -17.99 8.86
CA LEU A 411 3.42 -16.82 9.56
C LEU A 411 3.96 -16.73 10.99
N ALA A 412 4.00 -17.86 11.71
CA ALA A 412 4.58 -17.93 13.05
C ALA A 412 6.10 -17.61 13.03
N LYS A 413 6.82 -18.10 12.02
CA LYS A 413 8.24 -17.76 11.80
C LYS A 413 8.43 -16.28 11.50
N LYS A 414 7.65 -15.73 10.56
CA LYS A 414 7.68 -14.34 10.14
C LYS A 414 7.44 -13.38 11.32
N LYS A 415 6.43 -13.68 12.14
CA LYS A 415 6.12 -12.96 13.38
C LYS A 415 7.28 -13.02 14.38
N ARG A 416 7.85 -14.20 14.62
CA ARG A 416 9.00 -14.38 15.53
C ARG A 416 10.21 -13.56 15.09
N LEU A 417 10.42 -13.43 13.78
CA LEU A 417 11.54 -12.67 13.21
C LEU A 417 11.27 -11.16 13.14
N ALA A 418 10.05 -10.71 13.46
CA ALA A 418 9.60 -9.33 13.25
C ALA A 418 9.91 -8.84 11.82
N ALA A 419 9.68 -9.71 10.83
CA ALA A 419 9.99 -9.47 9.42
C ALA A 419 9.06 -8.41 8.81
N ASP A 420 7.80 -8.33 9.25
CA ASP A 420 6.94 -7.20 8.89
C ASP A 420 7.32 -5.95 9.68
N SER A 421 7.30 -4.77 9.06
CA SER A 421 7.49 -3.53 9.81
C SER A 421 6.21 -3.15 10.58
N TRP A 422 5.05 -3.47 10.01
CA TRP A 422 3.78 -2.95 10.48
C TRP A 422 3.26 -3.74 11.67
N GLY A 423 3.06 -3.05 12.80
CA GLY A 423 2.57 -3.65 14.04
C GLY A 423 3.40 -4.81 14.60
N ALA A 424 4.70 -4.84 14.30
CA ALA A 424 5.58 -5.89 14.78
C ALA A 424 5.85 -5.82 16.29
N ASP A 425 5.94 -7.01 16.90
CA ASP A 425 6.53 -7.22 18.22
C ASP A 425 7.99 -7.66 18.04
N THR A 426 8.93 -6.85 18.53
CA THR A 426 10.38 -7.11 18.40
C THR A 426 10.97 -7.87 19.58
N THR A 427 10.17 -8.23 20.59
CA THR A 427 10.65 -8.84 21.84
C THR A 427 11.51 -10.09 21.59
N GLN A 428 11.14 -10.92 20.63
CA GLN A 428 11.82 -12.18 20.29
C GLN A 428 13.19 -11.99 19.61
N VAL A 429 13.41 -10.84 18.97
CA VAL A 429 14.66 -10.53 18.26
C VAL A 429 15.52 -9.51 18.99
N GLN A 430 15.00 -8.90 20.06
CA GLN A 430 15.62 -7.78 20.75
C GLN A 430 17.07 -8.08 21.19
N SER A 431 17.34 -9.27 21.71
CA SER A 431 18.67 -9.68 22.16
C SER A 431 19.73 -9.72 21.05
N ALA A 432 19.32 -9.93 19.80
CA ALA A 432 20.19 -9.91 18.63
C ALA A 432 20.43 -8.48 18.11
N PHE A 433 19.43 -7.61 18.22
CA PHE A 433 19.47 -6.25 17.68
C PHE A 433 19.99 -5.20 18.67
N ASP A 434 19.78 -5.36 19.98
CA ASP A 434 20.24 -4.40 21.01
C ASP A 434 21.75 -4.09 20.92
N PRO A 435 22.66 -5.07 20.80
CA PRO A 435 24.09 -4.77 20.69
C PRO A 435 24.43 -3.99 19.42
N LEU A 436 23.74 -4.30 18.32
CA LEU A 436 23.92 -3.62 17.04
C LEU A 436 23.37 -2.19 17.08
N GLU A 437 22.18 -2.01 17.64
CA GLU A 437 21.56 -0.69 17.84
C GLU A 437 22.43 0.20 18.72
N LYS A 438 23.01 -0.36 19.79
CA LYS A 438 23.96 0.35 20.65
C LYS A 438 25.19 0.81 19.87
N LEU A 439 25.86 -0.12 19.17
CA LEU A 439 27.06 0.17 18.38
C LEU A 439 26.80 1.29 17.36
N ILE A 440 25.72 1.16 16.59
CA ILE A 440 25.35 2.14 15.56
C ILE A 440 24.98 3.49 16.19
N SER A 441 24.28 3.49 17.32
CA SER A 441 23.90 4.73 18.02
C SER A 441 25.07 5.49 18.63
N GLU A 442 26.15 4.78 18.99
CA GLU A 442 27.38 5.32 19.56
C GLU A 442 28.36 5.79 18.47
N GLU A 443 28.60 4.96 17.45
CA GLU A 443 29.64 5.19 16.43
C GLU A 443 29.13 5.93 15.18
N VAL A 444 27.84 5.79 14.83
CA VAL A 444 27.23 6.35 13.61
C VAL A 444 26.24 7.45 13.98
N THR A 445 26.73 8.50 14.63
CA THR A 445 25.90 9.54 15.25
C THR A 445 24.91 10.22 14.29
N HIS A 446 25.24 10.35 13.01
CA HIS A 446 24.38 10.98 11.99
C HIS A 446 23.07 10.21 11.74
N ILE A 447 22.98 8.92 12.07
CA ILE A 447 21.75 8.13 11.87
C ILE A 447 20.55 8.68 12.65
N LYS A 448 20.78 9.44 13.73
CA LYS A 448 19.74 10.11 14.53
C LYS A 448 19.05 11.26 13.79
N HIS A 449 19.64 11.73 12.69
CA HIS A 449 19.11 12.79 11.85
C HIS A 449 18.60 12.27 10.50
N ARG A 450 18.62 10.95 10.30
CA ARG A 450 18.20 10.35 9.03
C ARG A 450 16.69 10.57 8.82
N TYR A 451 16.31 10.99 7.62
CA TYR A 451 14.90 11.06 7.25
C TYR A 451 14.30 9.64 7.15
N PRO A 452 13.04 9.43 7.58
CA PRO A 452 12.11 10.40 8.18
C PRO A 452 12.45 10.73 9.64
N PRO A 453 12.34 12.00 10.08
CA PRO A 453 12.81 12.45 11.39
C PRO A 453 12.00 11.90 12.58
N THR A 454 10.83 11.32 12.31
CA THR A 454 9.99 10.66 13.32
C THR A 454 10.47 9.26 13.66
N TRP A 455 11.39 8.69 12.89
CA TRP A 455 11.91 7.36 13.14
C TRP A 455 13.05 7.39 14.15
N LYS A 456 13.03 6.39 15.03
CA LYS A 456 14.14 6.10 15.94
C LYS A 456 15.17 5.23 15.22
N VAL A 457 16.40 5.23 15.75
CA VAL A 457 17.53 4.45 15.20
C VAL A 457 17.18 2.97 14.99
N ASN A 458 16.47 2.37 15.94
CA ASN A 458 16.01 0.98 15.87
C ASN A 458 15.08 0.71 14.67
N LYS A 459 14.27 1.70 14.25
CA LYS A 459 13.39 1.57 13.09
C LYS A 459 14.17 1.65 11.78
N HIS A 460 15.18 2.52 11.68
CA HIS A 460 16.05 2.54 10.50
C HIS A 460 16.83 1.24 10.33
N ILE A 461 17.38 0.71 11.42
CA ILE A 461 18.09 -0.59 11.40
C ILE A 461 17.11 -1.73 11.09
N GLY A 462 15.94 -1.71 11.72
CA GLY A 462 14.87 -2.69 11.50
C GLY A 462 14.42 -2.75 10.04
N ARG A 463 14.19 -1.60 9.39
CA ARG A 463 13.77 -1.56 7.98
C ARG A 463 14.78 -2.26 7.09
N LEU A 464 16.07 -1.98 7.26
CA LEU A 464 17.13 -2.57 6.42
C LEU A 464 17.31 -4.07 6.65
N LEU A 465 17.35 -4.49 7.91
CA LEU A 465 17.77 -5.85 8.26
C LEU A 465 16.60 -6.81 8.38
N ARG A 466 15.53 -6.42 9.09
CA ARG A 466 14.39 -7.31 9.30
C ARG A 466 13.37 -7.21 8.18
N ASN A 467 13.07 -5.98 7.76
CA ASN A 467 11.92 -5.75 6.89
C ASN A 467 12.25 -5.81 5.41
N ILE A 468 13.52 -5.64 5.05
CA ILE A 468 14.06 -5.87 3.71
C ILE A 468 14.83 -7.19 3.74
N LEU A 469 16.09 -7.22 4.21
CA LEU A 469 16.95 -8.40 4.05
C LEU A 469 16.32 -9.73 4.52
N ILE A 470 15.85 -9.82 5.76
CA ILE A 470 15.24 -11.07 6.25
C ILE A 470 13.97 -11.40 5.46
N SER A 471 13.15 -10.41 5.13
CA SER A 471 11.93 -10.61 4.34
C SER A 471 12.25 -11.13 2.93
N GLU A 472 13.20 -10.53 2.21
CA GLU A 472 13.64 -10.97 0.88
C GLU A 472 14.10 -12.45 0.92
N GLU A 473 14.91 -12.80 1.92
CA GLU A 473 15.43 -14.17 2.09
C GLU A 473 14.34 -15.19 2.50
N LEU A 474 13.16 -14.75 2.94
CA LEU A 474 12.02 -15.64 3.22
C LEU A 474 11.15 -15.90 1.97
N THR A 475 11.35 -15.19 0.87
CA THR A 475 10.53 -15.33 -0.35
C THR A 475 10.66 -16.70 -1.01
N PRO A 476 11.85 -17.30 -1.17
CA PRO A 476 11.95 -18.67 -1.71
C PRO A 476 11.22 -19.71 -0.85
N GLU A 477 11.26 -19.55 0.48
CA GLU A 477 10.54 -20.41 1.41
C GLU A 477 9.02 -20.22 1.30
N TYR A 478 8.55 -18.98 1.17
CA TYR A 478 7.14 -18.68 0.88
C TYR A 478 6.69 -19.37 -0.41
N ALA A 479 7.44 -19.20 -1.50
CA ALA A 479 7.12 -19.78 -2.80
C ALA A 479 7.08 -21.32 -2.77
N ALA A 480 7.96 -21.96 -2.00
CA ALA A 480 8.01 -23.42 -1.87
C ALA A 480 6.71 -24.05 -1.31
N HIS A 481 5.89 -23.28 -0.57
CA HIS A 481 4.58 -23.77 -0.09
C HIS A 481 3.60 -24.07 -1.23
N PHE A 482 3.83 -23.50 -2.41
CA PHE A 482 3.00 -23.75 -3.59
C PHE A 482 3.47 -24.95 -4.41
N GLU A 483 4.60 -25.57 -4.08
CA GLU A 483 5.16 -26.67 -4.86
C GLU A 483 4.19 -27.86 -4.93
N GLY A 484 3.97 -28.39 -6.13
CA GLY A 484 3.12 -29.55 -6.36
C GLY A 484 1.60 -29.30 -6.28
N LEU A 485 1.15 -28.09 -5.93
CA LEU A 485 -0.28 -27.79 -5.83
C LEU A 485 -0.98 -27.87 -7.20
N SER A 486 -2.17 -28.47 -7.21
CA SER A 486 -3.04 -28.52 -8.38
C SER A 486 -3.85 -27.23 -8.54
N LEU A 487 -4.48 -27.02 -9.70
CA LEU A 487 -5.42 -25.90 -9.89
C LEU A 487 -6.58 -25.94 -8.88
N GLN A 488 -7.02 -27.13 -8.48
CA GLN A 488 -8.07 -27.30 -7.46
C GLN A 488 -7.59 -26.86 -6.08
N ASP A 489 -6.35 -27.18 -5.71
CA ASP A 489 -5.77 -26.73 -4.45
C ASP A 489 -5.65 -25.21 -4.44
N LEU A 490 -5.14 -24.62 -5.53
CA LEU A 490 -5.01 -23.18 -5.70
C LEU A 490 -6.37 -22.46 -5.65
N ASP A 491 -7.41 -23.02 -6.28
CA ASP A 491 -8.78 -22.49 -6.16
C ASP A 491 -9.27 -22.53 -4.71
N GLY A 492 -9.02 -23.64 -3.99
CA GLY A 492 -9.36 -23.78 -2.58
C GLY A 492 -8.62 -22.77 -1.68
N LEU A 493 -7.34 -22.49 -1.96
CA LEU A 493 -6.57 -21.44 -1.29
C LEU A 493 -7.19 -20.07 -1.55
N ALA A 494 -7.45 -19.71 -2.80
CA ALA A 494 -8.06 -18.44 -3.16
C ALA A 494 -9.47 -18.29 -2.54
N ALA A 495 -10.26 -19.38 -2.53
CA ALA A 495 -11.62 -19.39 -2.01
C ALA A 495 -11.68 -19.14 -0.49
N SER A 496 -10.56 -19.24 0.22
CA SER A 496 -10.45 -18.82 1.63
C SER A 496 -10.82 -17.35 1.85
N PHE A 497 -10.71 -16.52 0.80
CA PHE A 497 -11.03 -15.09 0.85
C PHE A 497 -12.46 -14.74 0.43
N LYS A 498 -13.28 -15.70 -0.03
CA LYS A 498 -14.71 -15.46 -0.29
C LYS A 498 -15.40 -15.02 0.99
N PHE A 499 -16.29 -14.03 0.91
CA PHE A 499 -16.99 -13.47 2.07
C PHE A 499 -17.60 -14.55 2.99
N GLU A 500 -18.28 -15.55 2.41
CA GLU A 500 -18.90 -16.66 3.15
C GLU A 500 -17.93 -17.56 3.93
N ASN A 501 -16.63 -17.53 3.58
CA ASN A 501 -15.56 -18.29 4.22
C ASN A 501 -14.74 -17.43 5.20
N CYS A 502 -15.01 -16.12 5.24
CA CYS A 502 -14.37 -15.17 6.15
C CYS A 502 -15.12 -15.07 7.49
N VAL A 503 -14.39 -14.60 8.48
CA VAL A 503 -14.89 -14.23 9.80
C VAL A 503 -15.03 -12.71 9.87
N GLN A 504 -16.13 -12.24 10.44
CA GLN A 504 -16.36 -10.81 10.67
C GLN A 504 -15.75 -10.40 12.01
N ARG A 505 -15.03 -9.27 12.04
CA ARG A 505 -14.57 -8.65 13.27
C ARG A 505 -15.70 -7.82 13.88
N SER A 506 -16.60 -8.48 14.59
CA SER A 506 -17.85 -7.88 15.10
C SER A 506 -17.66 -6.62 15.94
N GLY A 507 -16.63 -6.56 16.80
CA GLY A 507 -16.30 -5.37 17.60
C GLY A 507 -15.95 -4.17 16.73
N LEU A 508 -15.08 -4.35 15.74
CA LEU A 508 -14.71 -3.32 14.78
C LEU A 508 -15.94 -2.87 13.96
N ASN A 509 -16.65 -3.83 13.36
CA ASN A 509 -17.77 -3.53 12.49
C ASN A 509 -18.91 -2.83 13.23
N LYS A 510 -19.11 -3.14 14.52
CA LYS A 510 -20.04 -2.40 15.37
C LYS A 510 -19.62 -0.94 15.51
N VAL A 511 -18.36 -0.68 15.89
CA VAL A 511 -17.84 0.68 16.06
C VAL A 511 -17.97 1.47 14.76
N LEU A 512 -17.57 0.91 13.61
CA LEU A 512 -17.71 1.59 12.31
C LEU A 512 -19.16 1.93 11.97
N ARG A 513 -20.08 0.98 12.15
CA ARG A 513 -21.52 1.20 11.91
C ARG A 513 -22.11 2.29 12.79
N ASP A 514 -21.70 2.35 14.06
CA ASP A 514 -22.17 3.37 14.99
C ASP A 514 -21.73 4.80 14.58
N HIS A 515 -20.70 4.92 13.73
CA HIS A 515 -20.17 6.19 13.19
C HIS A 515 -20.40 6.36 11.67
N ALA A 516 -21.19 5.49 11.03
CA ALA A 516 -21.45 5.51 9.59
C ALA A 516 -22.39 6.66 9.16
N HIS A 517 -23.21 7.17 10.09
CA HIS A 517 -24.18 8.23 9.84
C HIS A 517 -24.03 9.35 10.87
N LEU A 518 -24.15 10.60 10.43
CA LEU A 518 -24.21 11.80 11.27
C LEU A 518 -25.54 12.50 11.15
#